data_AF-A0A3B9MR43-F1
#
_entry.id   AF-A0A3B9MR43-F1
#
_cell.length_a   1.000
_cell.length_b   1.000
_cell.length_c   1.000
_cell.angle_alpha   90.00
_cell.angle_beta   90.00
_cell.angle_gamma   90.00
#
_symmetry.space_group_name_H-M   'P 1'
#
loop_
_entity.id
_entity.type
_entity.pdbx_description
1 polymer ?
#
loop_
_entity_poly.entity_id
_entity_poly.type
_entity_poly.pdbx_seq_one_letter_code
_entity_poly.pdbx_strand_id
1 'polypeptide(L)'
;MNETKLNSLRWKRPTRAMHIYIVAGLCGLVIVPLTLSQYEYPWLQTFLGVLLLELCLYPSALYLMRRDTGLPTMPVFCLAYALQFAFPIFSHDNTFSLMAGEVKYLTEGEVALALALAIVGICSLQLGYYWFLKSSYRRVVPVAQIPLKKNRALAYCALVGIFLPLLFTFQGIIPEEFQQPLSSILRLLQNQVLVVIAILGWLFYGRKESRFYALWLYGLVLVTAMRGISAGSLEDTLVPIGVFFVVKWLYTRRIPIAPILATAALVVFLSPVKSDYRQKAWLGEDPDLADQSSLIKGRLWIEEAAEYWQDTFAGTRDLAEATSSATGRADFIHQVAYIYSMTPAVVPYQYGKTYSFFLVSFIPRIIWPDKPTAGSANGFYAVTYGITSEEGAKTTTFGVSILGEAFINFGWPGVVLIMLIEGILIGAMQHSFGGKESGPGGQAVFLAFFVYFLNGIGSSAEIMFGGILQNLLLGYVLLLWAREKPKRAKLGHLPLPLEQRT
;
A
#
# COMPACT_ATOMS: atom_id res chain seq x y z
N MET A 1 -15.71 -13.65 -41.58
CA MET A 1 -14.28 -13.51 -41.25
C MET A 1 -13.93 -12.04 -41.46
N ASN A 2 -14.01 -11.21 -40.42
CA ASN A 2 -14.00 -9.75 -40.56
C ASN A 2 -12.64 -9.15 -40.17
N GLU A 3 -12.02 -8.45 -41.12
CA GLU A 3 -10.74 -7.72 -41.04
C GLU A 3 -10.70 -6.60 -39.98
N THR A 4 -11.79 -6.33 -39.28
CA THR A 4 -11.87 -5.28 -38.24
C THR A 4 -11.18 -5.62 -36.92
N LYS A 5 -10.66 -6.85 -36.73
CA LYS A 5 -9.91 -7.25 -35.52
C LYS A 5 -8.38 -7.25 -35.66
N LEU A 6 -7.82 -7.04 -36.85
CA LEU A 6 -6.35 -7.02 -37.03
C LEU A 6 -5.71 -5.63 -36.79
N ASN A 7 -6.49 -4.56 -36.65
CA ASN A 7 -5.96 -3.20 -36.51
C ASN A 7 -5.68 -2.73 -35.07
N SER A 8 -5.81 -3.59 -34.05
CA SER A 8 -5.45 -3.24 -32.67
C SER A 8 -3.94 -3.29 -32.37
N LEU A 9 -3.12 -3.55 -33.39
CA LEU A 9 -1.67 -3.79 -33.29
C LEU A 9 -0.79 -2.73 -33.99
N ARG A 10 -1.33 -1.54 -34.30
CA ARG A 10 -0.45 -0.39 -34.55
C ARG A 10 -0.02 0.18 -33.22
N TRP A 11 1.28 0.06 -32.91
CA TRP A 11 1.96 0.90 -31.93
C TRP A 11 1.54 2.34 -32.21
N LYS A 12 0.64 2.91 -31.39
CA LYS A 12 0.31 4.33 -31.46
C LYS A 12 1.65 5.05 -31.29
N ARG A 13 2.03 5.88 -32.28
CA ARG A 13 3.27 6.67 -32.22
C ARG A 13 3.38 7.30 -30.83
N PRO A 14 4.55 7.23 -30.18
CA PRO A 14 4.70 7.78 -28.84
C PRO A 14 4.25 9.24 -28.84
N THR A 15 3.43 9.63 -27.87
CA THR A 15 2.96 11.01 -27.76
C THR A 15 4.16 11.94 -27.55
N ARG A 16 4.05 13.23 -27.89
CA ARG A 16 5.13 14.20 -27.59
C ARG A 16 5.54 14.16 -26.11
N ALA A 17 4.58 13.97 -25.21
CA ALA A 17 4.83 13.80 -23.78
C ALA A 17 5.68 12.56 -23.45
N MET A 18 5.49 11.44 -24.18
CA MET A 18 6.31 10.23 -23.98
C MET A 18 7.76 10.45 -24.42
N HIS A 19 7.97 11.16 -25.52
CA HIS A 19 9.32 11.54 -25.94
C HIS A 19 9.99 12.45 -24.92
N ILE A 20 9.27 13.44 -24.38
CA ILE A 20 9.80 14.32 -23.31
C ILE A 20 10.19 13.49 -22.08
N TYR A 21 9.33 12.56 -21.64
CA TYR A 21 9.64 11.69 -20.51
C TYR A 21 10.88 10.83 -20.77
N ILE A 22 10.96 10.16 -21.93
CA ILE A 22 12.12 9.33 -22.30
C ILE A 22 13.40 10.17 -22.36
N VAL A 23 13.36 11.34 -23.00
CA VAL A 23 14.52 12.23 -23.10
C VAL A 23 14.92 12.74 -21.72
N ALA A 24 13.97 13.21 -20.91
CA ALA A 24 14.25 13.70 -19.55
C ALA A 24 14.83 12.59 -18.67
N GLY A 25 14.30 11.37 -18.74
CA GLY A 25 14.81 10.23 -17.98
C GLY A 25 16.21 9.80 -18.45
N LEU A 26 16.46 9.77 -19.76
CA LEU A 26 17.80 9.49 -20.30
C LEU A 26 18.81 10.59 -19.88
N CYS A 27 18.40 11.86 -19.89
CA CYS A 27 19.22 12.95 -19.37
C CYS A 27 19.46 12.82 -17.87
N GLY A 28 18.44 12.47 -17.08
CA GLY A 28 18.56 12.25 -15.64
C GLY A 28 19.55 11.13 -15.30
N LEU A 29 19.50 10.01 -16.03
CA LEU A 29 20.41 8.87 -15.87
C LEU A 29 21.88 9.18 -16.10
N VAL A 30 22.18 10.25 -16.84
CA VAL A 30 23.55 10.67 -17.13
C VAL A 30 23.94 11.84 -16.25
N ILE A 31 23.12 12.89 -16.20
CA ILE A 31 23.45 14.15 -15.53
C ILE A 31 23.47 13.97 -14.01
N VAL A 32 22.45 13.33 -13.41
CA VAL A 32 22.34 13.24 -11.95
C VAL A 32 23.51 12.44 -11.36
N PRO A 33 23.82 11.22 -11.84
CA PRO A 33 25.00 10.50 -11.36
C PRO A 33 26.30 11.25 -11.59
N LEU A 34 26.44 12.00 -12.70
CA LEU A 34 27.68 12.74 -12.99
C LEU A 34 27.85 13.88 -11.99
N THR A 35 26.78 14.62 -11.71
CA THR A 35 26.79 15.71 -10.75
C THR A 35 27.03 15.23 -9.33
N LEU A 36 26.34 14.17 -8.89
CA LEU A 36 26.45 13.69 -7.51
C LEU A 36 27.75 12.93 -7.24
N SER A 37 28.36 12.32 -8.26
CA SER A 37 29.69 11.73 -8.13
C SER A 37 30.77 12.75 -7.76
N GLN A 38 30.54 14.05 -8.01
CA GLN A 38 31.44 15.12 -7.58
C GLN A 38 31.33 15.41 -6.07
N TYR A 39 30.27 14.93 -5.42
CA TYR A 39 29.98 15.06 -3.99
C TYR A 39 30.15 13.73 -3.24
N GLU A 40 31.13 12.92 -3.65
CA GLU A 40 31.51 11.65 -3.00
C GLU A 40 30.44 10.53 -3.01
N TYR A 41 29.32 10.69 -3.74
CA TYR A 41 28.39 9.58 -3.95
C TYR A 41 28.95 8.56 -4.96
N PRO A 42 28.92 7.25 -4.66
CA PRO A 42 29.40 6.24 -5.60
C PRO A 42 28.60 6.25 -6.90
N TRP A 43 29.28 6.49 -8.03
CA TRP A 43 28.67 6.60 -9.36
C TRP A 43 27.68 5.46 -9.67
N LEU A 44 28.08 4.22 -9.37
CA LEU A 44 27.27 3.04 -9.65
C LEU A 44 25.96 3.04 -8.85
N GLN A 45 26.01 3.40 -7.57
CA GLN A 45 24.83 3.48 -6.71
C GLN A 45 23.89 4.56 -7.20
N THR A 46 24.43 5.74 -7.51
CA THR A 46 23.62 6.84 -8.02
C THR A 46 22.99 6.49 -9.36
N PHE A 47 23.73 5.90 -10.29
CA PHE A 47 23.21 5.45 -11.57
C PHE A 47 22.07 4.43 -11.41
N LEU A 48 22.27 3.40 -10.59
CA LEU A 48 21.26 2.38 -10.33
C LEU A 48 20.04 2.95 -9.58
N GLY A 49 20.25 3.88 -8.65
CA GLY A 49 19.18 4.59 -7.94
C GLY A 49 18.32 5.43 -8.89
N VAL A 50 18.93 6.20 -9.79
CA VAL A 50 18.20 6.96 -10.83
C VAL A 50 17.50 6.01 -11.81
N LEU A 51 18.13 4.91 -12.21
CA LEU A 51 17.51 3.89 -13.06
C LEU A 51 16.26 3.29 -12.42
N LEU A 52 16.34 2.95 -11.13
CA LEU A 52 15.20 2.45 -10.38
C LEU A 52 14.08 3.49 -10.28
N LEU A 53 14.41 4.76 -10.01
CA LEU A 53 13.43 5.86 -10.01
C LEU A 53 12.72 5.96 -11.36
N GLU A 54 13.46 5.95 -12.48
CA GLU A 54 12.88 6.03 -13.81
C GLU A 54 11.99 4.83 -14.13
N LEU A 55 12.42 3.62 -13.83
CA LEU A 55 11.61 2.42 -14.01
C LEU A 55 10.31 2.49 -13.21
N CYS A 56 10.33 3.07 -12.02
CA CYS A 56 9.15 3.25 -11.18
C CYS A 56 8.24 4.42 -11.64
N LEU A 57 8.79 5.45 -12.27
CA LEU A 57 8.03 6.58 -12.83
C LEU A 57 7.35 6.22 -14.17
N TYR A 58 7.88 5.26 -14.90
CA TYR A 58 7.37 4.84 -16.20
C TYR A 58 5.87 4.48 -16.22
N PRO A 59 5.32 3.66 -15.29
CA PRO A 59 3.88 3.37 -15.24
C PRO A 59 3.02 4.63 -15.04
N SER A 60 3.50 5.58 -14.23
CA SER A 60 2.80 6.85 -13.99
C SER A 60 2.75 7.71 -15.25
N ALA A 61 3.87 7.81 -15.98
CA ALA A 61 3.94 8.48 -17.27
C ALA A 61 2.96 7.84 -18.28
N LEU A 62 2.97 6.51 -18.38
CA LEU A 62 2.04 5.77 -19.23
C LEU A 62 0.57 6.04 -18.89
N TYR A 63 0.20 5.98 -17.61
CA TYR A 63 -1.17 6.13 -17.16
C TYR A 63 -1.73 7.52 -17.48
N LEU A 64 -0.94 8.57 -17.22
CA LEU A 64 -1.31 9.95 -17.55
C LEU A 64 -1.45 10.16 -19.07
N MET A 65 -0.56 9.55 -19.87
CA MET A 65 -0.57 9.68 -21.33
C MET A 65 -1.68 8.88 -22.02
N ARG A 66 -1.98 7.67 -21.54
CA ARG A 66 -3.03 6.80 -22.12
C ARG A 66 -4.45 7.20 -21.73
N ARG A 67 -4.60 8.07 -20.72
CA ARG A 67 -5.90 8.47 -20.15
C ARG A 67 -6.72 7.24 -19.73
N ASP A 68 -6.05 6.22 -19.21
CA ASP A 68 -6.69 4.97 -18.77
C ASP A 68 -7.77 5.25 -17.71
N THR A 69 -8.89 4.55 -17.77
CA THR A 69 -10.09 4.86 -16.96
C THR A 69 -10.28 4.01 -15.71
N GLY A 70 -9.35 3.10 -15.43
CA GLY A 70 -9.32 2.29 -14.20
C GLY A 70 -8.50 2.96 -13.09
N LEU A 71 -8.38 2.28 -11.94
CA LEU A 71 -7.51 2.72 -10.85
C LEU A 71 -6.04 2.80 -11.28
N PRO A 72 -5.26 3.81 -10.83
CA PRO A 72 -3.83 3.96 -11.11
C PRO A 72 -2.97 3.01 -10.25
N THR A 73 -3.30 1.72 -10.25
CA THR A 73 -2.69 0.73 -9.34
C THR A 73 -1.17 0.64 -9.50
N MET A 74 -0.66 0.31 -10.69
CA MET A 74 0.80 0.25 -10.89
C MET A 74 1.50 1.59 -10.72
N PRO A 75 0.96 2.73 -11.22
CA PRO A 75 1.52 4.04 -10.89
C PRO A 75 1.73 4.26 -9.39
N VAL A 76 0.69 4.06 -8.56
CA VAL A 76 0.80 4.26 -7.11
C VAL A 76 1.76 3.26 -6.48
N PHE A 77 1.69 1.99 -6.90
CA PHE A 77 2.52 0.93 -6.35
C PHE A 77 4.01 1.14 -6.66
N CYS A 78 4.36 1.47 -7.91
CA CYS A 78 5.72 1.78 -8.31
C CYS A 78 6.23 3.08 -7.68
N LEU A 79 5.39 4.09 -7.46
CA LEU A 79 5.78 5.28 -6.71
C LEU A 79 6.12 4.96 -5.25
N ALA A 80 5.43 4.01 -4.62
CA ALA A 80 5.79 3.54 -3.28
C ALA A 80 7.16 2.83 -3.28
N TYR A 81 7.44 1.98 -4.28
CA TYR A 81 8.77 1.38 -4.44
C TYR A 81 9.87 2.42 -4.72
N ALA A 82 9.60 3.45 -5.53
CA ALA A 82 10.54 4.54 -5.74
C ALA A 82 10.91 5.24 -4.42
N LEU A 83 9.90 5.55 -3.61
CA LEU A 83 10.09 6.20 -2.31
C LEU A 83 10.85 5.31 -1.32
N GLN A 84 10.65 4.00 -1.37
CA GLN A 84 11.19 3.07 -0.37
C GLN A 84 12.52 2.41 -0.74
N PHE A 85 12.80 2.26 -2.03
CA PHE A 85 14.00 1.56 -2.52
C PHE A 85 14.99 2.44 -3.29
N ALA A 86 14.57 3.61 -3.77
CA ALA A 86 15.43 4.45 -4.60
C ALA A 86 15.74 5.79 -3.93
N PHE A 87 14.74 6.44 -3.32
CA PHE A 87 14.94 7.69 -2.59
C PHE A 87 15.94 7.59 -1.42
N PRO A 88 15.98 6.51 -0.61
CA PRO A 88 16.86 6.47 0.55
C PRO A 88 18.36 6.55 0.22
N ILE A 89 18.77 6.15 -0.99
CA ILE A 89 20.16 6.30 -1.48
C ILE A 89 20.65 7.76 -1.46
N PHE A 90 19.72 8.71 -1.58
CA PHE A 90 20.03 10.14 -1.62
C PHE A 90 19.85 10.84 -0.27
N SER A 91 19.25 10.16 0.71
CA SER A 91 18.85 10.78 1.98
C SER A 91 19.45 10.13 3.22
N HIS A 92 20.00 8.91 3.10
CA HIS A 92 20.62 8.17 4.20
C HIS A 92 22.01 7.71 3.82
N ASP A 93 22.88 7.64 4.82
CA ASP A 93 24.18 6.99 4.69
C ASP A 93 24.01 5.48 4.53
N ASN A 94 25.01 4.82 3.95
CA ASN A 94 25.06 3.36 3.72
C ASN A 94 25.21 2.58 5.05
N THR A 95 24.21 2.72 5.93
CA THR A 95 24.17 2.14 7.27
C THR A 95 22.83 1.49 7.54
N PHE A 96 22.82 0.52 8.45
CA PHE A 96 21.60 -0.14 8.89
C PHE A 96 21.62 -0.30 10.42
N SER A 97 20.60 0.21 11.10
CA SER A 97 20.49 0.14 12.55
C SER A 97 20.03 -1.24 13.02
N LEU A 98 20.72 -1.78 14.01
CA LEU A 98 20.45 -3.06 14.66
C LEU A 98 19.99 -2.84 16.10
N MET A 99 19.71 -3.94 16.81
CA MET A 99 19.35 -3.90 18.22
C MET A 99 20.43 -3.22 19.07
N ALA A 100 20.02 -2.59 20.18
CA ALA A 100 20.91 -1.97 21.16
C ALA A 100 21.74 -0.78 20.63
N GLY A 101 21.33 -0.18 19.50
CA GLY A 101 22.02 0.97 18.92
C GLY A 101 23.27 0.60 18.11
N GLU A 102 23.49 -0.69 17.84
CA GLU A 102 24.54 -1.11 16.92
C GLU A 102 24.23 -0.64 15.49
N VAL A 103 25.24 -0.14 14.79
CA VAL A 103 25.11 0.33 13.41
C VAL A 103 25.98 -0.53 12.51
N LYS A 104 25.35 -1.19 11.54
CA LYS A 104 26.05 -1.93 10.49
C LYS A 104 26.38 -0.99 9.34
N TYR A 105 27.66 -0.80 9.07
CA TYR A 105 28.12 -0.13 7.85
C TYR A 105 28.05 -1.11 6.68
N LEU A 106 27.38 -0.68 5.61
CA LEU A 106 27.19 -1.45 4.39
C LEU A 106 28.24 -1.03 3.36
N THR A 107 28.84 -2.01 2.71
CA THR A 107 29.80 -1.77 1.64
C THR A 107 29.09 -1.25 0.39
N GLU A 108 29.85 -0.54 -0.45
CA GLU A 108 29.26 0.01 -1.67
C GLU A 108 28.69 -1.07 -2.59
N GLY A 109 29.35 -2.23 -2.64
CA GLY A 109 28.93 -3.38 -3.43
C GLY A 109 27.62 -4.01 -2.94
N GLU A 110 27.42 -4.11 -1.62
CA GLU A 110 26.17 -4.64 -1.05
C GLU A 110 24.97 -3.76 -1.42
N VAL A 111 25.11 -2.45 -1.32
CA VAL A 111 24.07 -1.49 -1.71
C VAL A 111 23.81 -1.52 -3.22
N ALA A 112 24.87 -1.59 -4.04
CA ALA A 112 24.72 -1.71 -5.50
C ALA A 112 24.00 -3.01 -5.90
N LEU A 113 24.28 -4.13 -5.23
CA LEU A 113 23.61 -5.41 -5.47
C LEU A 113 22.16 -5.39 -4.99
N ALA A 114 21.86 -4.73 -3.88
CA ALA A 114 20.48 -4.49 -3.44
C ALA A 114 19.69 -3.64 -4.46
N LEU A 115 20.31 -2.61 -5.04
CA LEU A 115 19.69 -1.80 -6.09
C LEU A 115 19.44 -2.62 -7.36
N ALA A 116 20.40 -3.46 -7.75
CA ALA A 116 20.22 -4.38 -8.88
C ALA A 116 19.09 -5.39 -8.62
N LEU A 117 18.98 -5.93 -7.40
CA LEU A 117 17.85 -6.79 -6.99
C LEU A 117 16.52 -6.02 -7.07
N ALA A 118 16.46 -4.78 -6.58
CA ALA A 118 15.28 -3.93 -6.67
C ALA A 118 14.84 -3.64 -8.11
N ILE A 119 15.80 -3.36 -9.00
CA ILE A 119 15.56 -3.17 -10.43
C ILE A 119 15.00 -4.44 -11.07
N VAL A 120 15.62 -5.60 -10.81
CA VAL A 120 15.16 -6.89 -11.34
C VAL A 120 13.76 -7.23 -10.81
N GLY A 121 13.52 -7.00 -9.52
CA GLY A 121 12.23 -7.21 -8.87
C GLY A 121 11.13 -6.33 -9.49
N ILE A 122 11.38 -5.02 -9.62
CA ILE A 122 10.42 -4.09 -10.23
C ILE A 122 10.16 -4.41 -11.70
N CYS A 123 11.20 -4.76 -12.47
CA CYS A 123 11.02 -5.21 -13.85
C CYS A 123 10.13 -6.46 -13.93
N SER A 124 10.37 -7.44 -13.05
CA SER A 124 9.60 -8.69 -12.98
C SER A 124 8.15 -8.43 -12.58
N LEU A 125 7.92 -7.56 -11.60
CA LEU A 125 6.59 -7.14 -11.17
C LEU A 125 5.81 -6.41 -12.27
N GLN A 126 6.44 -5.46 -12.95
CA GLN A 126 5.82 -4.78 -14.09
C GLN A 126 5.53 -5.75 -15.24
N LEU A 127 6.47 -6.66 -15.53
CA LEU A 127 6.29 -7.70 -16.54
C LEU A 127 5.07 -8.57 -16.23
N GLY A 128 4.95 -9.08 -15.01
CA GLY A 128 3.83 -9.92 -14.57
C GLY A 128 2.49 -9.21 -14.70
N TYR A 129 2.43 -7.95 -14.25
CA TYR A 129 1.23 -7.12 -14.34
C TYR A 129 0.78 -6.89 -15.78
N TYR A 130 1.67 -6.41 -16.64
CA TYR A 130 1.33 -6.09 -18.02
C TYR A 130 1.12 -7.34 -18.87
N TRP A 131 1.82 -8.44 -18.57
CA TRP A 131 1.58 -9.73 -19.18
C TRP A 131 0.16 -10.21 -18.86
N PHE A 132 -0.24 -10.22 -17.59
CA PHE A 132 -1.58 -10.65 -17.20
C PHE A 132 -2.67 -9.86 -17.92
N LEU A 133 -2.58 -8.52 -17.92
CA LEU A 133 -3.59 -7.66 -18.54
C LEU A 133 -3.72 -7.84 -20.07
N LYS A 134 -2.66 -8.30 -20.74
CA LYS A 134 -2.64 -8.60 -22.18
C LYS A 134 -2.94 -10.07 -22.48
N SER A 135 -2.77 -10.95 -21.51
CA SER A 135 -2.93 -12.39 -21.68
C SER A 135 -4.39 -12.79 -21.92
N SER A 136 -4.59 -13.96 -22.51
CA SER A 136 -5.92 -14.56 -22.67
C SER A 136 -6.53 -14.99 -21.33
N TYR A 137 -5.74 -15.15 -20.27
CA TYR A 137 -6.22 -15.51 -18.93
C TYR A 137 -7.15 -14.46 -18.32
N ARG A 138 -7.07 -13.21 -18.81
CA ARG A 138 -8.04 -12.15 -18.50
C ARG A 138 -9.49 -12.60 -18.74
N ARG A 139 -9.75 -13.49 -19.71
CA ARG A 139 -11.11 -14.00 -19.99
C ARG A 139 -11.63 -14.99 -18.96
N VAL A 140 -10.72 -15.65 -18.23
CA VAL A 140 -11.06 -16.66 -17.22
C VAL A 140 -11.33 -15.99 -15.87
N VAL A 141 -10.62 -14.90 -15.57
CA VAL A 141 -10.77 -14.16 -14.33
C VAL A 141 -12.05 -13.31 -14.38
N PRO A 142 -13.01 -13.49 -13.46
CA PRO A 142 -14.29 -12.77 -13.50
C PRO A 142 -14.12 -11.29 -13.15
N VAL A 143 -14.93 -10.44 -13.79
CA VAL A 143 -15.04 -9.02 -13.47
C VAL A 143 -16.14 -8.81 -12.44
N ALA A 144 -15.79 -8.23 -11.29
CA ALA A 144 -16.71 -7.87 -10.22
C ALA A 144 -17.50 -6.61 -10.61
N GLN A 145 -18.54 -6.77 -11.42
CA GLN A 145 -19.39 -5.67 -11.87
C GLN A 145 -20.32 -5.20 -10.75
N ILE A 146 -19.99 -4.08 -10.10
CA ILE A 146 -20.79 -3.44 -9.06
C ILE A 146 -21.13 -1.99 -9.45
N PRO A 147 -22.04 -1.78 -10.41
CA PRO A 147 -22.64 -0.46 -10.63
C PRO A 147 -23.49 -0.10 -9.41
N LEU A 148 -23.22 1.06 -8.80
CA LEU A 148 -23.90 1.48 -7.56
C LEU A 148 -25.15 2.32 -7.83
N LYS A 149 -26.26 1.99 -7.15
CA LYS A 149 -27.47 2.83 -7.15
C LYS A 149 -27.32 3.92 -6.10
N LYS A 150 -27.48 5.20 -6.48
CA LYS A 150 -27.28 6.35 -5.58
C LYS A 150 -27.93 6.17 -4.20
N ASN A 151 -29.24 5.92 -4.14
CA ASN A 151 -29.95 5.84 -2.86
C ASN A 151 -29.45 4.70 -1.95
N ARG A 152 -29.06 3.55 -2.53
CA ARG A 152 -28.54 2.42 -1.75
C ARG A 152 -27.09 2.61 -1.37
N ALA A 153 -26.30 3.25 -2.22
CA ALA A 153 -24.94 3.66 -1.89
C ALA A 153 -24.94 4.65 -0.71
N LEU A 154 -25.88 5.60 -0.69
CA LEU A 154 -26.06 6.52 0.44
C LEU A 154 -26.49 5.81 1.71
N ALA A 155 -27.42 4.86 1.63
CA ALA A 155 -27.81 4.03 2.77
C ALA A 155 -26.62 3.24 3.31
N TYR A 156 -25.80 2.68 2.43
CA TYR A 156 -24.55 1.99 2.81
C TYR A 156 -23.56 2.95 3.48
N CYS A 157 -23.34 4.15 2.92
CA CYS A 157 -22.49 5.17 3.54
C CYS A 157 -22.99 5.59 4.93
N ALA A 158 -24.31 5.69 5.14
CA ALA A 158 -24.87 6.03 6.44
C ALA A 158 -24.70 4.88 7.45
N LEU A 159 -25.00 3.64 7.06
CA LEU A 159 -24.84 2.46 7.91
C LEU A 159 -23.37 2.24 8.30
N VAL A 160 -22.47 2.23 7.31
CA VAL A 160 -21.06 1.90 7.56
C VAL A 160 -20.28 3.12 8.09
N GLY A 161 -20.55 4.31 7.58
CA GLY A 161 -19.81 5.52 7.96
C GLY A 161 -20.22 6.12 9.30
N ILE A 162 -21.44 5.82 9.80
CA ILE A 162 -21.95 6.39 11.07
C ILE A 162 -22.15 5.29 12.11
N PHE A 163 -22.90 4.23 11.81
CA PHE A 163 -23.24 3.21 12.82
C PHE A 163 -22.06 2.31 13.17
N LEU A 164 -21.21 1.99 12.19
CA LEU A 164 -20.10 1.09 12.45
C LEU A 164 -19.07 1.69 13.43
N PRO A 165 -18.59 2.94 13.28
CA PRO A 165 -17.73 3.58 14.28
C PRO A 165 -18.36 3.64 15.68
N LEU A 166 -19.67 3.87 15.77
CA LEU A 166 -20.39 3.89 17.06
C LEU A 166 -20.38 2.51 17.74
N LEU A 167 -20.53 1.42 16.97
CA LEU A 167 -20.42 0.05 17.49
C LEU A 167 -19.06 -0.23 18.12
N PHE A 168 -17.97 0.35 17.59
CA PHE A 168 -16.63 0.19 18.18
C PHE A 168 -16.47 0.85 19.54
N THR A 169 -17.19 1.96 19.80
CA THR A 169 -17.19 2.59 21.13
C THR A 169 -17.76 1.66 22.20
N PHE A 170 -18.65 0.74 21.81
CA PHE A 170 -19.29 -0.21 22.72
C PHE A 170 -18.58 -1.57 22.81
N GLN A 171 -17.43 -1.76 22.15
CA GLN A 171 -16.67 -3.02 22.24
C GLN A 171 -16.25 -3.38 23.67
N GLY A 172 -16.04 -2.40 24.54
CA GLY A 172 -15.71 -2.62 25.95
C GLY A 172 -16.83 -3.31 26.76
N ILE A 173 -18.03 -3.46 26.19
CA ILE A 173 -19.16 -4.18 26.81
C ILE A 173 -19.15 -5.67 26.44
N ILE A 174 -18.39 -6.07 25.41
CA ILE A 174 -18.33 -7.45 24.94
C ILE A 174 -17.46 -8.27 25.92
N PRO A 175 -17.96 -9.40 26.45
CA PRO A 175 -17.17 -10.27 27.33
C PRO A 175 -15.86 -10.73 26.65
N GLU A 176 -14.76 -10.79 27.41
CA GLU A 176 -13.40 -11.10 26.90
C GLU A 176 -13.34 -12.39 26.08
N GLU A 177 -14.13 -13.41 26.46
CA GLU A 177 -14.24 -14.70 25.76
C GLU A 177 -14.66 -14.56 24.29
N PHE A 178 -15.45 -13.53 23.95
CA PHE A 178 -15.92 -13.28 22.59
C PHE A 178 -15.09 -12.22 21.85
N GLN A 179 -14.20 -11.50 22.54
CA GLN A 179 -13.42 -10.43 21.93
C GLN A 179 -12.43 -10.98 20.89
N GLN A 180 -11.71 -12.06 21.20
CA GLN A 180 -10.70 -12.63 20.31
C GLN A 180 -11.27 -13.15 18.98
N PRO A 181 -12.36 -13.97 18.93
CA PRO A 181 -12.96 -14.41 17.67
C PRO A 181 -13.60 -13.25 16.87
N LEU A 182 -14.21 -12.29 17.58
CA LEU A 182 -14.93 -11.18 16.95
C LEU A 182 -13.97 -10.09 16.43
N SER A 183 -12.78 -9.96 17.02
CA SER A 183 -11.77 -8.94 16.66
C SER A 183 -11.44 -8.93 15.17
N SER A 184 -11.30 -10.11 14.54
CA SER A 184 -10.98 -10.23 13.12
C SER A 184 -12.13 -9.75 12.23
N ILE A 185 -13.38 -10.08 12.60
CA ILE A 185 -14.58 -9.63 11.89
C ILE A 185 -14.74 -8.11 12.06
N LEU A 186 -14.52 -7.62 13.27
CA LEU A 186 -14.58 -6.20 13.59
C LEU A 186 -13.54 -5.44 12.77
N ARG A 187 -12.28 -5.89 12.71
CA ARG A 187 -11.26 -5.26 11.84
C ARG A 187 -11.68 -5.25 10.37
N LEU A 188 -12.22 -6.35 9.84
CA LEU A 188 -12.74 -6.41 8.47
C LEU A 188 -13.90 -5.43 8.21
N LEU A 189 -14.78 -5.25 9.20
CA LEU A 189 -15.86 -4.27 9.15
C LEU A 189 -15.31 -2.85 9.21
N GLN A 190 -14.34 -2.57 10.08
CA GLN A 190 -13.70 -1.26 10.18
C GLN A 190 -13.09 -0.82 8.84
N ASN A 191 -12.52 -1.76 8.09
CA ASN A 191 -11.98 -1.50 6.75
C ASN A 191 -13.05 -1.03 5.74
N GLN A 192 -14.34 -1.28 5.99
CA GLN A 192 -15.43 -0.80 5.14
C GLN A 192 -15.59 0.73 5.19
N VAL A 193 -15.05 1.41 6.21
CA VAL A 193 -15.00 2.87 6.24
C VAL A 193 -14.19 3.43 5.07
N LEU A 194 -13.13 2.72 4.64
CA LEU A 194 -12.34 3.08 3.46
C LEU A 194 -13.15 2.94 2.16
N VAL A 195 -14.04 1.94 2.09
CA VAL A 195 -14.98 1.77 0.98
C VAL A 195 -15.96 2.96 0.94
N VAL A 196 -16.45 3.41 2.11
CA VAL A 196 -17.31 4.60 2.21
C VAL A 196 -16.61 5.85 1.70
N ILE A 197 -15.34 6.09 2.08
CA ILE A 197 -14.53 7.20 1.58
C ILE A 197 -14.45 7.15 0.04
N ALA A 198 -14.22 5.98 -0.54
CA ALA A 198 -14.15 5.81 -1.99
C ALA A 198 -15.51 6.07 -2.69
N ILE A 199 -16.63 5.61 -2.12
CA ILE A 199 -17.98 5.86 -2.65
C ILE A 199 -18.35 7.35 -2.54
N LEU A 200 -18.06 8.00 -1.41
CA LEU A 200 -18.33 9.43 -1.23
C LEU A 200 -17.51 10.28 -2.20
N GLY A 201 -16.24 9.94 -2.41
CA GLY A 201 -15.41 10.63 -3.41
C GLY A 201 -15.86 10.35 -4.85
N TRP A 202 -16.43 9.18 -5.15
CA TRP A 202 -17.12 8.96 -6.43
C TRP A 202 -18.35 9.85 -6.60
N LEU A 203 -19.20 9.97 -5.58
CA LEU A 203 -20.38 10.85 -5.62
C LEU A 203 -19.98 12.31 -5.82
N PHE A 204 -18.99 12.79 -5.06
CA PHE A 204 -18.55 14.18 -5.14
C PHE A 204 -17.73 14.48 -6.40
N TYR A 205 -16.63 13.78 -6.65
CA TYR A 205 -15.74 14.10 -7.77
C TYR A 205 -16.20 13.47 -9.09
N GLY A 206 -16.72 12.24 -9.05
CA GLY A 206 -17.12 11.50 -10.24
C GLY A 206 -18.47 11.95 -10.80
N ARG A 207 -19.48 12.09 -9.94
CA ARG A 207 -20.83 12.56 -10.33
C ARG A 207 -21.04 14.07 -10.19
N LYS A 208 -20.11 14.81 -9.57
CA LYS A 208 -20.22 16.26 -9.32
C LYS A 208 -21.49 16.65 -8.58
N GLU A 209 -21.84 15.84 -7.58
CA GLU A 209 -23.03 16.03 -6.77
C GLU A 209 -22.85 17.16 -5.73
N SER A 210 -23.87 17.40 -4.89
CA SER A 210 -23.91 18.47 -3.89
C SER A 210 -22.66 18.54 -2.98
N ARG A 211 -22.32 19.77 -2.55
CA ARG A 211 -21.24 20.06 -1.58
C ARG A 211 -21.43 19.36 -0.23
N PHE A 212 -22.64 18.90 0.08
CA PHE A 212 -22.90 18.06 1.26
C PHE A 212 -22.03 16.79 1.28
N TYR A 213 -21.85 16.13 0.14
CA TYR A 213 -21.01 14.93 0.06
C TYR A 213 -19.52 15.23 0.25
N ALA A 214 -19.09 16.44 -0.11
CA ALA A 214 -17.75 16.91 0.19
C ALA A 214 -17.56 17.05 1.70
N LEU A 215 -18.48 17.75 2.37
CA LEU A 215 -18.43 17.93 3.83
C LEU A 215 -18.42 16.59 4.57
N TRP A 216 -19.24 15.63 4.13
CA TRP A 216 -19.25 14.29 4.72
C TRP A 216 -17.94 13.53 4.46
N LEU A 217 -17.41 13.58 3.24
CA LEU A 217 -16.13 12.96 2.89
C LEU A 217 -14.98 13.51 3.73
N TYR A 218 -14.82 14.84 3.77
CA TYR A 218 -13.76 15.50 4.53
C TYR A 218 -13.92 15.28 6.04
N GLY A 219 -15.15 15.37 6.56
CA GLY A 219 -15.45 15.10 7.96
C GLY A 219 -15.12 13.65 8.35
N LEU A 220 -15.47 12.68 7.52
CA LEU A 220 -15.16 11.27 7.77
C LEU A 220 -13.65 11.02 7.78
N VAL A 221 -12.92 11.54 6.78
CA VAL A 221 -11.45 11.43 6.72
C VAL A 221 -10.82 12.05 7.97
N LEU A 222 -11.26 13.24 8.38
CA LEU A 222 -10.77 13.93 9.57
C LEU A 222 -11.00 13.09 10.84
N VAL A 223 -12.22 12.59 11.06
CA VAL A 223 -12.56 11.76 12.24
C VAL A 223 -11.71 10.48 12.27
N THR A 224 -11.54 9.80 11.12
CA THR A 224 -10.72 8.60 11.06
C THR A 224 -9.23 8.88 11.30
N ALA A 225 -8.72 9.99 10.77
CA ALA A 225 -7.34 10.40 10.98
C ALA A 225 -7.08 10.77 12.45
N MET A 226 -8.00 11.52 13.07
CA MET A 226 -7.93 11.86 14.50
C MET A 226 -7.93 10.59 15.37
N ARG A 227 -8.77 9.60 15.04
CA ARG A 227 -8.78 8.32 15.76
C ARG A 227 -7.44 7.58 15.65
N GLY A 228 -6.78 7.63 14.49
CA GLY A 228 -5.45 7.05 14.31
C GLY A 228 -4.38 7.74 15.16
N ILE A 229 -4.40 9.08 15.21
CA ILE A 229 -3.50 9.88 16.06
C ILE A 229 -3.73 9.53 17.52
N SER A 230 -4.99 9.47 17.95
CA SER A 230 -5.38 9.08 19.31
C SER A 230 -4.97 7.67 19.69
N ALA A 231 -4.74 6.78 18.72
CA ALA A 231 -4.23 5.43 18.95
C ALA A 231 -2.69 5.34 18.88
N GLY A 232 -1.98 6.45 18.66
CA GLY A 232 -0.53 6.46 18.42
C GLY A 232 -0.12 5.77 17.13
N SER A 233 -1.06 5.59 16.18
CA SER A 233 -0.88 4.83 14.95
C SER A 233 -0.88 5.76 13.74
N LEU A 234 0.33 6.04 13.21
CA LEU A 234 0.48 6.75 11.94
C LEU A 234 -0.16 5.99 10.78
N GLU A 235 -0.13 4.65 10.80
CA GLU A 235 -0.77 3.85 9.76
C GLU A 235 -2.29 4.12 9.71
N ASP A 236 -2.97 4.01 10.84
CA ASP A 236 -4.43 4.25 10.92
C ASP A 236 -4.80 5.70 10.60
N THR A 237 -3.86 6.63 10.78
CA THR A 237 -4.02 8.04 10.41
C THR A 237 -3.89 8.26 8.90
N LEU A 238 -2.88 7.64 8.28
CA LEU A 238 -2.48 7.90 6.90
C LEU A 238 -3.30 7.10 5.88
N VAL A 239 -3.75 5.90 6.23
CA VAL A 239 -4.51 5.02 5.32
C VAL A 239 -5.76 5.71 4.75
N PRO A 240 -6.65 6.32 5.57
CA PRO A 240 -7.82 7.06 5.05
C PRO A 240 -7.46 8.26 4.16
N ILE A 241 -6.38 8.97 4.49
CA ILE A 241 -5.88 10.12 3.73
C ILE A 241 -5.33 9.65 2.37
N GLY A 242 -4.58 8.55 2.35
CA GLY A 242 -4.06 7.93 1.14
C GLY A 242 -5.18 7.47 0.21
N VAL A 243 -6.21 6.77 0.74
CA VAL A 243 -7.41 6.42 -0.04
C VAL A 243 -8.02 7.68 -0.64
N PHE A 244 -8.24 8.73 0.15
CA PHE A 244 -8.82 9.99 -0.31
C PHE A 244 -7.99 10.62 -1.46
N PHE A 245 -6.66 10.62 -1.37
CA PHE A 245 -5.79 11.14 -2.43
C PHE A 245 -5.90 10.33 -3.72
N VAL A 246 -5.93 9.00 -3.64
CA VAL A 246 -6.09 8.14 -4.82
C VAL A 246 -7.48 8.31 -5.43
N VAL A 247 -8.54 8.45 -4.62
CA VAL A 247 -9.90 8.75 -5.12
C VAL A 247 -9.93 10.09 -5.86
N LYS A 248 -9.31 11.12 -5.28
CA LYS A 248 -9.21 12.45 -5.90
C LYS A 248 -8.43 12.35 -7.21
N TRP A 249 -7.31 11.62 -7.25
CA TRP A 249 -6.55 11.42 -8.48
C TRP A 249 -7.37 10.67 -9.54
N LEU A 250 -8.06 9.59 -9.16
CA LEU A 250 -8.89 8.79 -10.06
C LEU A 250 -9.94 9.64 -10.79
N TYR A 251 -10.71 10.44 -10.04
CA TYR A 251 -11.85 11.17 -10.62
C TYR A 251 -11.49 12.56 -11.16
N THR A 252 -10.54 13.27 -10.55
CA THR A 252 -10.15 14.61 -11.03
C THR A 252 -9.01 14.58 -12.05
N ARG A 253 -8.30 13.45 -12.18
CA ARG A 253 -7.11 13.29 -13.02
C ARG A 253 -5.95 14.22 -12.66
N ARG A 254 -5.99 14.81 -11.47
CA ARG A 254 -4.93 15.67 -10.94
C ARG A 254 -4.40 15.04 -9.65
N ILE A 255 -3.09 14.85 -9.60
CA ILE A 255 -2.42 14.39 -8.38
C ILE A 255 -2.51 15.52 -7.35
N PRO A 256 -3.00 15.26 -6.13
CA PRO A 256 -3.13 16.29 -5.12
C PRO A 256 -1.79 16.54 -4.42
N ILE A 257 -0.82 17.13 -5.13
CA ILE A 257 0.56 17.31 -4.67
C ILE A 257 0.62 18.14 -3.37
N ALA A 258 -0.06 19.29 -3.31
CA ALA A 258 -0.03 20.16 -2.14
C ALA A 258 -0.44 19.45 -0.82
N PRO A 259 -1.60 18.74 -0.74
CA PRO A 259 -1.92 18.01 0.47
C PRO A 259 -1.06 16.76 0.68
N ILE A 260 -0.51 16.13 -0.36
CA ILE A 260 0.49 15.05 -0.19
C ILE A 260 1.73 15.59 0.53
N LEU A 261 2.26 16.74 0.10
CA LEU A 261 3.41 17.38 0.74
C LEU A 261 3.08 17.82 2.18
N ALA A 262 1.87 18.34 2.43
CA ALA A 262 1.44 18.68 3.79
C ALA A 262 1.36 17.45 4.70
N THR A 263 0.80 16.33 4.21
CA THR A 263 0.78 15.07 4.97
C THR A 263 2.18 14.52 5.20
N ALA A 264 3.06 14.56 4.20
CA ALA A 264 4.46 14.14 4.35
C ALA A 264 5.19 14.99 5.40
N ALA A 265 5.02 16.32 5.36
CA ALA A 265 5.60 17.22 6.36
C ALA A 265 5.08 16.91 7.78
N LEU A 266 3.78 16.63 7.94
CA LEU A 266 3.21 16.22 9.23
C LEU A 266 3.79 14.89 9.73
N VAL A 267 4.02 13.93 8.84
CA VAL A 267 4.65 12.65 9.19
C VAL A 267 6.09 12.86 9.64
N VAL A 268 6.89 13.60 8.87
CA VAL A 268 8.26 13.94 9.25
C VAL A 268 8.28 14.66 10.60
N PHE A 269 7.34 15.58 10.82
CA PHE A 269 7.21 16.30 12.08
C PHE A 269 6.93 15.36 13.29
N LEU A 270 5.99 14.42 13.16
CA LEU A 270 5.55 13.56 14.27
C LEU A 270 6.36 12.27 14.45
N SER A 271 7.05 11.79 13.42
CA SER A 271 7.72 10.49 13.39
C SER A 271 8.82 10.31 14.47
N PRO A 272 9.72 11.28 14.71
CA PRO A 272 10.87 11.08 15.60
C PRO A 272 10.49 10.71 17.04
N VAL A 273 9.51 11.39 17.61
CA VAL A 273 9.10 11.23 19.02
C VAL A 273 8.08 10.10 19.22
N LYS A 274 7.64 9.43 18.15
CA LYS A 274 6.57 8.43 18.20
C LYS A 274 6.89 7.27 19.16
N SER A 275 8.15 6.83 19.21
CA SER A 275 8.54 5.69 20.05
C SER A 275 8.41 6.04 21.53
N ASP A 276 9.04 7.14 21.92
CA ASP A 276 9.07 7.64 23.30
C ASP A 276 7.66 7.97 23.80
N TYR A 277 6.87 8.65 22.96
CA TYR A 277 5.47 8.91 23.22
C TYR A 277 4.66 7.63 23.53
N ARG A 278 4.87 6.56 22.76
CA ARG A 278 4.14 5.29 22.96
C ARG A 278 4.58 4.58 24.24
N GLN A 279 5.85 4.72 24.63
CA GLN A 279 6.33 4.18 25.89
C GLN A 279 5.60 4.82 27.08
N LYS A 280 5.56 6.15 27.11
CA LYS A 280 4.86 6.94 28.14
C LYS A 280 3.37 6.63 28.20
N ALA A 281 2.67 6.71 27.08
CA ALA A 281 1.21 6.74 27.09
C ALA A 281 0.49 5.38 26.88
N TRP A 282 1.22 4.29 26.58
CA TRP A 282 0.65 2.95 26.38
C TRP A 282 1.43 1.79 27.02
N LEU A 283 2.74 1.92 27.27
CA LEU A 283 3.56 0.84 27.83
C LEU A 283 3.80 0.98 29.34
N GLY A 284 3.09 1.90 30.00
CA GLY A 284 2.98 1.94 31.46
C GLY A 284 4.07 2.74 32.18
N GLU A 285 4.90 3.51 31.46
CA GLU A 285 5.83 4.47 32.10
C GLU A 285 5.10 5.60 32.81
N ASP A 286 3.92 6.01 32.31
CA ASP A 286 3.06 6.99 32.97
C ASP A 286 1.60 6.49 33.05
N PRO A 287 1.22 5.85 34.18
CA PRO A 287 -0.13 5.34 34.41
C PRO A 287 -1.21 6.43 34.35
N ASP A 288 -0.90 7.65 34.80
CA ASP A 288 -1.84 8.77 34.80
C ASP A 288 -2.11 9.25 33.37
N LEU A 289 -1.11 9.17 32.49
CA LEU A 289 -1.26 9.46 31.07
C LEU A 289 -1.98 8.35 30.32
N ALA A 290 -1.84 7.08 30.74
CA ALA A 290 -2.53 5.95 30.12
C ALA A 290 -4.07 6.06 30.20
N ASP A 291 -4.59 6.62 31.30
CA ASP A 291 -6.04 6.78 31.54
C ASP A 291 -6.62 8.11 31.00
N GLN A 292 -5.77 9.01 30.53
CA GLN A 292 -6.22 10.31 30.02
C GLN A 292 -6.96 10.24 28.69
N SER A 293 -7.78 11.26 28.44
CA SER A 293 -8.55 11.39 27.21
C SER A 293 -7.63 11.43 25.97
N SER A 294 -8.13 10.86 24.88
CA SER A 294 -7.47 10.77 23.58
C SER A 294 -7.02 12.12 23.01
N LEU A 295 -7.69 13.22 23.37
CA LEU A 295 -7.31 14.58 22.97
C LEU A 295 -6.06 15.06 23.70
N ILE A 296 -5.91 14.73 24.98
CA ILE A 296 -4.73 15.12 25.77
C ILE A 296 -3.51 14.35 25.27
N LYS A 297 -3.67 13.04 25.05
CA LYS A 297 -2.63 12.21 24.44
C LYS A 297 -2.17 12.75 23.08
N GLY A 298 -3.11 13.16 22.22
CA GLY A 298 -2.76 13.73 20.91
C GLY A 298 -2.05 15.09 21.01
N ARG A 299 -2.44 15.94 21.96
CA ARG A 299 -1.77 17.21 22.24
C ARG A 299 -0.34 16.99 22.73
N LEU A 300 -0.13 16.04 23.65
CA LEU A 300 1.20 15.71 24.16
C LEU A 300 2.15 15.30 23.02
N TRP A 301 1.70 14.44 22.10
CA TRP A 301 2.53 14.03 20.97
C TRP A 301 2.97 15.22 20.10
N ILE A 302 2.08 16.19 19.89
CA ILE A 302 2.41 17.42 19.15
C ILE A 302 3.40 18.29 19.94
N GLU A 303 3.23 18.38 21.26
CA GLU A 303 4.14 19.14 22.13
C GLU A 303 5.55 18.53 22.16
N GLU A 304 5.67 17.21 22.32
CA GLU A 304 6.96 16.50 22.26
C GLU A 304 7.62 16.66 20.89
N ALA A 305 6.85 16.57 19.80
CA ALA A 305 7.37 16.81 18.46
C ALA A 305 7.86 18.26 18.30
N ALA A 306 7.11 19.24 18.80
CA ALA A 306 7.50 20.64 18.74
C ALA A 306 8.80 20.90 19.50
N GLU A 307 8.95 20.33 20.71
CA GLU A 307 10.18 20.39 21.50
C GLU A 307 11.35 19.74 20.75
N TYR A 308 11.15 18.54 20.20
CA TYR A 308 12.16 17.83 19.42
C TYR A 308 12.74 18.65 18.26
N TRP A 309 11.86 19.31 17.49
CA TRP A 309 12.28 20.15 16.38
C TRP A 309 12.85 21.49 16.83
N GLN A 310 12.35 22.08 17.92
CA GLN A 310 12.94 23.30 18.51
C GLN A 310 14.38 23.07 18.93
N ASP A 311 14.65 21.95 19.62
CA ASP A 311 16.00 21.50 19.98
C ASP A 311 16.90 21.34 18.74
N THR A 312 16.39 20.65 17.71
CA THR A 312 17.13 20.41 16.47
C THR A 312 17.48 21.73 15.77
N PHE A 313 16.54 22.68 15.68
CA PHE A 313 16.79 24.00 15.10
C PHE A 313 17.64 24.91 15.99
N ALA A 314 17.65 24.69 17.30
CA ALA A 314 18.54 25.36 18.24
C ALA A 314 19.99 24.81 18.19
N GLY A 315 20.23 23.74 17.43
CA GLY A 315 21.55 23.13 17.25
C GLY A 315 21.95 22.16 18.36
N THR A 316 21.01 21.73 19.21
CA THR A 316 21.28 20.72 20.25
C THR A 316 21.25 19.29 19.70
N ARG A 317 20.61 19.08 18.54
CA ARG A 317 20.63 17.82 17.78
C ARG A 317 21.08 18.09 16.35
N ASP A 318 21.80 17.14 15.75
CA ASP A 318 22.14 17.22 14.33
C ASP A 318 20.87 17.05 13.48
N LEU A 319 20.68 17.95 12.51
CA LEU A 319 19.56 17.91 11.58
C LEU A 319 19.59 16.65 10.71
N ALA A 320 20.78 16.16 10.36
CA ALA A 320 20.94 14.94 9.58
C ALA A 320 20.45 13.72 10.36
N GLU A 321 20.86 13.59 11.63
CA GLU A 321 20.41 12.53 12.55
C GLU A 321 18.89 12.57 12.76
N ALA A 322 18.34 13.76 13.01
CA ALA A 322 16.90 13.96 13.22
C ALA A 322 16.05 13.57 12.00
N THR A 323 16.53 13.92 10.81
CA THR A 323 15.84 13.60 9.55
C THR A 323 15.95 12.12 9.21
N SER A 324 17.11 11.51 9.46
CA SER A 324 17.35 10.07 9.31
C SER A 324 16.41 9.25 10.20
N SER A 325 16.27 9.61 11.48
CA SER A 325 15.33 8.97 12.40
C SER A 325 13.86 9.04 11.91
N ALA A 326 13.46 10.18 11.34
CA ALA A 326 12.11 10.37 10.80
C ALA A 326 11.83 9.49 9.57
N THR A 327 12.85 9.22 8.75
CA THR A 327 12.70 8.62 7.41
C THR A 327 13.21 7.17 7.29
N GLY A 328 13.98 6.67 8.25
CA GLY A 328 14.54 5.31 8.25
C GLY A 328 13.50 4.18 8.20
N ARG A 329 12.23 4.44 8.56
CA ARG A 329 11.13 3.47 8.40
C ARG A 329 10.76 3.18 6.94
N ALA A 330 11.09 4.08 6.02
CA ALA A 330 10.87 3.89 4.59
C ALA A 330 12.10 3.32 3.88
N ASP A 331 13.19 3.03 4.61
CA ASP A 331 14.44 2.60 4.01
C ASP A 331 14.51 1.08 3.80
N PHE A 332 13.96 0.61 2.68
CA PHE A 332 14.00 -0.81 2.33
C PHE A 332 15.20 -1.19 1.46
N ILE A 333 15.93 -0.20 0.92
CA ILE A 333 17.12 -0.51 0.14
C ILE A 333 18.29 -0.93 1.03
N HIS A 334 18.56 -0.20 2.12
CA HIS A 334 19.59 -0.59 3.09
C HIS A 334 19.16 -1.86 3.85
N GLN A 335 17.86 -2.04 4.07
CA GLN A 335 17.30 -3.31 4.56
C GLN A 335 17.70 -4.49 3.66
N VAL A 336 17.48 -4.38 2.35
CA VAL A 336 17.80 -5.46 1.40
C VAL A 336 19.32 -5.63 1.24
N ALA A 337 20.11 -4.55 1.31
CA ALA A 337 21.56 -4.63 1.31
C ALA A 337 22.08 -5.41 2.53
N TYR A 338 21.50 -5.17 3.71
CA TYR A 338 21.83 -5.93 4.91
C TYR A 338 21.40 -7.40 4.78
N ILE A 339 20.21 -7.67 4.24
CA ILE A 339 19.77 -9.04 3.96
C ILE A 339 20.74 -9.76 3.02
N TYR A 340 21.20 -9.06 1.97
CA TYR A 340 22.15 -9.57 0.99
C TYR A 340 23.51 -9.91 1.61
N SER A 341 24.02 -9.06 2.50
CA SER A 341 25.32 -9.30 3.17
C SER A 341 25.30 -10.53 4.09
N MET A 342 24.14 -10.82 4.68
CA MET A 342 23.97 -11.94 5.61
C MET A 342 23.56 -13.25 4.92
N THR A 343 22.85 -13.19 3.78
CA THR A 343 22.32 -14.38 3.10
C THR A 343 23.05 -14.67 1.79
N PRO A 344 23.56 -15.91 1.55
CA PRO A 344 23.34 -17.12 2.34
C PRO A 344 24.45 -17.44 3.35
N ALA A 345 25.50 -16.62 3.44
CA ALA A 345 26.74 -16.96 4.12
C ALA A 345 26.58 -17.13 5.64
N VAL A 346 25.79 -16.25 6.28
CA VAL A 346 25.51 -16.27 7.72
C VAL A 346 24.12 -16.88 7.98
N VAL A 347 23.12 -16.42 7.24
CA VAL A 347 21.75 -16.93 7.29
C VAL A 347 21.50 -17.78 6.04
N PRO A 348 21.38 -19.11 6.16
CA PRO A 348 21.10 -19.96 5.01
C PRO A 348 19.74 -19.61 4.38
N TYR A 349 19.61 -19.92 3.08
CA TYR A 349 18.32 -19.79 2.40
C TYR A 349 17.22 -20.57 3.14
N GLN A 350 16.05 -19.96 3.23
CA GLN A 350 14.91 -20.53 3.95
C GLN A 350 14.06 -21.48 3.09
N TYR A 351 14.27 -21.53 1.78
CA TYR A 351 13.64 -22.48 0.84
C TYR A 351 12.11 -22.57 0.97
N GLY A 352 11.45 -21.45 1.23
CA GLY A 352 10.00 -21.34 1.35
C GLY A 352 9.43 -21.51 2.76
N LYS A 353 10.26 -21.70 3.80
CA LYS A 353 9.79 -21.81 5.19
C LYS A 353 8.96 -20.59 5.62
N THR A 354 9.35 -19.39 5.20
CA THR A 354 8.62 -18.15 5.55
C THR A 354 7.32 -17.97 4.77
N TYR A 355 7.04 -18.83 3.78
CA TYR A 355 5.78 -18.85 3.04
C TYR A 355 4.82 -19.96 3.50
N SER A 356 5.23 -20.75 4.51
CA SER A 356 4.46 -21.91 4.98
C SER A 356 3.07 -21.54 5.50
N PHE A 357 2.86 -20.33 6.01
CA PHE A 357 1.54 -19.88 6.48
C PHE A 357 0.48 -19.89 5.37
N PHE A 358 0.86 -19.72 4.09
CA PHE A 358 -0.12 -19.78 2.99
C PHE A 358 -0.84 -21.12 2.92
N LEU A 359 -0.18 -22.22 3.30
CA LEU A 359 -0.75 -23.57 3.34
C LEU A 359 -1.87 -23.73 4.37
N VAL A 360 -1.90 -22.87 5.39
CA VAL A 360 -2.92 -22.91 6.44
C VAL A 360 -3.85 -21.71 6.40
N SER A 361 -3.50 -20.66 5.63
CA SER A 361 -4.15 -19.35 5.58
C SER A 361 -5.66 -19.40 5.31
N PHE A 362 -6.12 -20.34 4.49
CA PHE A 362 -7.52 -20.49 4.10
C PHE A 362 -8.41 -21.12 5.20
N ILE A 363 -7.82 -21.75 6.21
CA ILE A 363 -8.56 -22.37 7.32
C ILE A 363 -9.04 -21.24 8.27
N PRO A 364 -10.36 -21.04 8.46
CA PRO A 364 -10.88 -20.05 9.38
C PRO A 364 -10.52 -20.37 10.84
N ARG A 365 -10.33 -19.33 11.67
CA ARG A 365 -10.05 -19.50 13.12
C ARG A 365 -11.16 -20.20 13.89
N ILE A 366 -12.39 -20.21 13.37
CA ILE A 366 -13.50 -20.96 13.99
C ILE A 366 -13.26 -22.48 13.90
N ILE A 367 -12.63 -22.94 12.81
CA ILE A 367 -12.32 -24.36 12.57
C ILE A 367 -11.00 -24.75 13.24
N TRP A 368 -10.01 -23.84 13.23
CA TRP A 368 -8.73 -24.03 13.92
C TRP A 368 -8.39 -22.79 14.75
N PRO A 369 -8.82 -22.74 16.03
CA PRO A 369 -8.58 -21.59 16.92
C PRO A 369 -7.10 -21.29 17.10
N ASP A 370 -6.31 -22.32 17.37
CA ASP A 370 -4.86 -22.24 17.65
C ASP A 370 -3.98 -22.17 16.40
N LYS A 371 -4.58 -21.87 15.24
CA LYS A 371 -3.83 -21.70 13.99
C LYS A 371 -2.76 -20.61 14.17
N PRO A 372 -1.53 -20.84 13.64
CA PRO A 372 -0.49 -19.81 13.62
C PRO A 372 -1.01 -18.45 13.13
N THR A 373 -0.40 -17.36 13.61
CA THR A 373 -0.70 -16.01 13.15
C THR A 373 0.16 -15.67 11.94
N ALA A 374 -0.39 -14.86 11.02
CA ALA A 374 0.40 -14.30 9.92
C ALA A 374 1.48 -13.36 10.50
N GLY A 375 2.65 -13.33 9.88
CA GLY A 375 3.77 -12.49 10.32
C GLY A 375 4.94 -13.27 10.91
N SER A 376 4.93 -14.60 10.79
CA SER A 376 6.04 -15.45 11.24
C SER A 376 7.35 -15.09 10.55
N ALA A 377 7.27 -14.74 9.25
CA ALA A 377 8.38 -14.25 8.45
C ALA A 377 9.00 -12.94 8.97
N ASN A 378 8.17 -12.00 9.41
CA ASN A 378 8.63 -10.75 10.03
C ASN A 378 9.37 -11.03 11.34
N GLY A 379 8.81 -11.89 12.20
CA GLY A 379 9.46 -12.30 13.44
C GLY A 379 10.79 -13.03 13.20
N PHE A 380 10.82 -13.96 12.24
CA PHE A 380 12.05 -14.64 11.82
C PHE A 380 13.11 -13.64 11.39
N TYR A 381 12.75 -12.70 10.50
CA TYR A 381 13.66 -11.66 10.04
C TYR A 381 14.16 -10.80 11.21
N ALA A 382 13.26 -10.27 12.03
CA ALA A 382 13.59 -9.35 13.11
C ALA A 382 14.59 -9.95 14.12
N VAL A 383 14.39 -11.22 14.49
CA VAL A 383 15.23 -11.92 15.47
C VAL A 383 16.52 -12.42 14.83
N THR A 384 16.43 -13.15 13.70
CA THR A 384 17.60 -13.81 13.08
C THR A 384 18.62 -12.80 12.54
N TYR A 385 18.16 -11.62 12.14
CA TYR A 385 19.03 -10.56 11.61
C TYR A 385 19.46 -9.55 12.69
N GLY A 386 19.14 -9.79 13.97
CA GLY A 386 19.61 -8.96 15.09
C GLY A 386 18.97 -7.57 15.15
N ILE A 387 17.76 -7.41 14.63
CA ILE A 387 17.03 -6.12 14.65
C ILE A 387 16.36 -5.92 16.00
N THR A 388 15.87 -7.01 16.60
CA THR A 388 15.23 -6.99 17.92
C THR A 388 15.32 -8.36 18.59
N SER A 389 15.02 -8.41 19.89
CA SER A 389 14.92 -9.66 20.65
C SER A 389 13.61 -10.39 20.36
N GLU A 390 13.51 -11.67 20.74
CA GLU A 390 12.25 -12.41 20.64
C GLU A 390 11.08 -11.72 21.37
N GLU A 391 11.37 -11.06 22.49
CA GLU A 391 10.37 -10.30 23.24
C GLU A 391 9.98 -9.01 22.52
N GLY A 392 10.95 -8.29 21.95
CA GLY A 392 10.70 -7.11 21.13
C GLY A 392 9.91 -7.44 19.85
N ALA A 393 10.14 -8.60 19.24
CA ALA A 393 9.40 -9.08 18.08
C ALA A 393 7.93 -9.42 18.39
N LYS A 394 7.60 -9.74 19.65
CA LYS A 394 6.21 -9.97 20.09
C LYS A 394 5.43 -8.66 20.28
N THR A 395 6.11 -7.58 20.64
CA THR A 395 5.48 -6.28 20.92
C THR A 395 5.48 -5.35 19.72
N THR A 396 6.50 -5.43 18.87
CA THR A 396 6.69 -4.55 17.71
C THR A 396 6.94 -5.35 16.44
N THR A 397 6.20 -5.02 15.39
CA THR A 397 6.39 -5.65 14.07
C THR A 397 7.52 -4.96 13.30
N PHE A 398 8.54 -5.73 12.94
CA PHE A 398 9.59 -5.33 12.01
C PHE A 398 9.40 -6.09 10.70
N GLY A 399 8.98 -5.39 9.65
CA GLY A 399 8.60 -6.03 8.41
C GLY A 399 9.79 -6.39 7.54
N VAL A 400 9.83 -7.63 7.06
CA VAL A 400 10.75 -8.04 6.00
C VAL A 400 10.10 -7.68 4.67
N SER A 401 10.68 -6.76 3.90
CA SER A 401 10.10 -6.38 2.61
C SER A 401 9.88 -7.60 1.70
N ILE A 402 8.87 -7.57 0.82
CA ILE A 402 8.58 -8.70 -0.09
C ILE A 402 9.81 -9.10 -0.91
N LEU A 403 10.58 -8.10 -1.34
CA LEU A 403 11.81 -8.30 -2.08
C LEU A 403 12.90 -8.97 -1.22
N GLY A 404 13.06 -8.50 0.03
CA GLY A 404 13.97 -9.11 1.01
C GLY A 404 13.57 -10.56 1.31
N GLU A 405 12.30 -10.83 1.57
CA GLU A 405 11.78 -12.16 1.85
C GLU A 405 12.00 -13.13 0.67
N ALA A 406 11.75 -12.67 -0.56
CA ALA A 406 11.99 -13.45 -1.77
C ALA A 406 13.47 -13.86 -1.90
N PHE A 407 14.38 -12.94 -1.59
CA PHE A 407 15.82 -13.21 -1.58
C PHE A 407 16.22 -14.17 -0.44
N ILE A 408 15.69 -13.99 0.77
CA ILE A 408 15.93 -14.87 1.91
C ILE A 408 15.55 -16.33 1.60
N ASN A 409 14.49 -16.53 0.81
CA ASN A 409 14.03 -17.88 0.50
C ASN A 409 14.79 -18.52 -0.66
N PHE A 410 15.05 -17.79 -1.75
CA PHE A 410 15.55 -18.39 -2.99
C PHE A 410 16.56 -17.54 -3.76
N GLY A 411 17.14 -16.49 -3.14
CA GLY A 411 18.11 -15.60 -3.77
C GLY A 411 17.55 -14.85 -4.99
N TRP A 412 18.38 -14.64 -6.00
CA TRP A 412 18.01 -13.96 -7.26
C TRP A 412 16.81 -14.58 -7.98
N PRO A 413 16.73 -15.92 -8.19
CA PRO A 413 15.56 -16.55 -8.77
C PRO A 413 14.28 -16.29 -7.97
N GLY A 414 14.38 -16.24 -6.64
CA GLY A 414 13.27 -15.90 -5.75
C GLY A 414 12.69 -14.53 -6.05
N VAL A 415 13.55 -13.52 -6.12
CA VAL A 415 13.13 -12.15 -6.43
C VAL A 415 12.41 -12.09 -7.77
N VAL A 416 12.94 -12.72 -8.82
CA VAL A 416 12.27 -12.74 -10.14
C VAL A 416 10.90 -13.41 -10.04
N LEU A 417 10.84 -14.61 -9.46
CA LEU A 417 9.62 -15.43 -9.45
C LEU A 417 8.52 -14.81 -8.58
N ILE A 418 8.83 -14.42 -7.35
CA ILE A 418 7.85 -13.90 -6.40
C ILE A 418 7.32 -12.54 -6.87
N MET A 419 8.20 -11.64 -7.32
CA MET A 419 7.80 -10.33 -7.83
C MET A 419 6.97 -10.46 -9.13
N LEU A 420 7.30 -11.42 -10.00
CA LEU A 420 6.49 -11.73 -11.18
C LEU A 420 5.08 -12.21 -10.79
N ILE A 421 4.98 -13.13 -9.83
CA ILE A 421 3.70 -13.65 -9.31
C ILE A 421 2.89 -12.51 -8.70
N GLU A 422 3.50 -11.67 -7.87
CA GLU A 422 2.87 -10.48 -7.30
C GLU A 422 2.31 -9.57 -8.39
N GLY A 423 3.10 -9.27 -9.42
CA GLY A 423 2.65 -8.50 -10.57
C GLY A 423 1.42 -9.10 -11.25
N ILE A 424 1.40 -10.42 -11.46
CA ILE A 424 0.26 -11.14 -12.04
C ILE A 424 -0.97 -11.01 -11.13
N LEU A 425 -0.81 -11.19 -9.82
CA LEU A 425 -1.90 -11.08 -8.84
C LEU A 425 -2.48 -9.66 -8.85
N ILE A 426 -1.65 -8.63 -8.76
CA ILE A 426 -2.05 -7.21 -8.84
C ILE A 426 -2.78 -6.94 -10.17
N GLY A 427 -2.29 -7.51 -11.28
CA GLY A 427 -2.94 -7.44 -12.59
C GLY A 427 -4.34 -8.06 -12.58
N ALA A 428 -4.49 -9.23 -11.96
CA ALA A 428 -5.77 -9.93 -11.80
C ALA A 428 -6.77 -9.12 -10.98
N MET A 429 -6.36 -8.59 -9.82
CA MET A 429 -7.22 -7.78 -8.98
C MET A 429 -7.60 -6.45 -9.65
N GLN A 430 -6.65 -5.81 -10.35
CA GLN A 430 -6.95 -4.63 -11.15
C GLN A 430 -7.98 -4.94 -12.23
N HIS A 431 -7.87 -6.08 -12.92
CA HIS A 431 -8.86 -6.45 -13.92
C HIS A 431 -10.24 -6.72 -13.29
N SER A 432 -10.28 -7.49 -12.20
CA SER A 432 -11.53 -7.91 -11.55
C SER A 432 -12.26 -6.75 -10.90
N PHE A 433 -11.57 -5.90 -10.15
CA PHE A 433 -12.21 -4.87 -9.31
C PHE A 433 -11.81 -3.44 -9.67
N GLY A 434 -10.57 -3.18 -10.09
CA GLY A 434 -10.08 -1.82 -10.35
C GLY A 434 -10.38 -1.25 -11.74
N GLY A 435 -10.81 -2.11 -12.66
CA GLY A 435 -11.13 -1.75 -14.04
C GLY A 435 -12.38 -0.87 -14.13
N LYS A 436 -12.54 -0.17 -15.27
CA LYS A 436 -13.76 0.60 -15.55
C LYS A 436 -15.02 -0.27 -15.57
N GLU A 437 -14.88 -1.50 -16.05
CA GLU A 437 -15.98 -2.48 -16.18
C GLU A 437 -16.54 -2.92 -14.82
N SER A 438 -15.71 -2.90 -13.77
CA SER A 438 -16.11 -3.25 -12.40
C SER A 438 -17.06 -2.21 -11.78
N GLY A 439 -17.11 -0.99 -12.33
CA GLY A 439 -17.94 0.09 -11.81
C GLY A 439 -17.43 0.68 -10.48
N PRO A 440 -18.09 1.73 -9.98
CA PRO A 440 -17.63 2.48 -8.81
C PRO A 440 -17.60 1.65 -7.52
N GLY A 441 -18.46 0.64 -7.37
CA GLY A 441 -18.45 -0.24 -6.20
C GLY A 441 -17.26 -1.19 -6.20
N GLY A 442 -16.94 -1.79 -7.35
CA GLY A 442 -15.75 -2.64 -7.49
C GLY A 442 -14.48 -1.84 -7.25
N GLN A 443 -14.40 -0.64 -7.83
CA GLN A 443 -13.27 0.28 -7.62
C GLN A 443 -13.15 0.70 -6.15
N ALA A 444 -14.26 0.95 -5.46
CA ALA A 444 -14.24 1.30 -4.03
C ALA A 444 -13.70 0.16 -3.15
N VAL A 445 -14.14 -1.09 -3.40
CA VAL A 445 -13.64 -2.27 -2.68
C VAL A 445 -12.16 -2.49 -2.94
N PHE A 446 -11.73 -2.40 -4.21
CA PHE A 446 -10.32 -2.56 -4.53
C PHE A 446 -9.47 -1.48 -3.91
N LEU A 447 -9.91 -0.22 -3.94
CA LEU A 447 -9.13 0.88 -3.41
C LEU A 447 -8.99 0.83 -1.89
N ALA A 448 -10.06 0.48 -1.17
CA ALA A 448 -10.02 0.26 0.26
C ALA A 448 -8.98 -0.80 0.64
N PHE A 449 -8.85 -1.84 -0.20
CA PHE A 449 -7.89 -2.90 0.02
C PHE A 449 -6.48 -2.57 -0.50
N PHE A 450 -6.37 -1.81 -1.57
CA PHE A 450 -5.11 -1.47 -2.24
C PHE A 450 -4.15 -0.70 -1.34
N VAL A 451 -4.65 0.03 -0.33
CA VAL A 451 -3.74 0.70 0.62
C VAL A 451 -3.04 -0.29 1.55
N TYR A 452 -3.67 -1.41 1.92
CA TYR A 452 -2.99 -2.49 2.64
C TYR A 452 -1.88 -3.12 1.82
N PHE A 453 -2.03 -3.18 0.49
CA PHE A 453 -0.95 -3.60 -0.39
C PHE A 453 0.25 -2.65 -0.33
N LEU A 454 0.02 -1.34 -0.27
CA LEU A 454 1.12 -0.36 -0.17
C LEU A 454 1.87 -0.50 1.15
N ASN A 455 1.15 -0.72 2.26
CA ASN A 455 1.77 -1.00 3.55
C ASN A 455 2.49 -2.37 3.55
N GLY A 456 1.94 -3.34 2.82
CA GLY A 456 2.48 -4.69 2.69
C GLY A 456 3.83 -4.77 1.97
N ILE A 457 4.24 -3.76 1.19
CA ILE A 457 5.56 -3.74 0.54
C ILE A 457 6.69 -3.89 1.57
N GLY A 458 6.52 -3.24 2.72
CA GLY A 458 7.44 -3.27 3.85
C GLY A 458 7.16 -4.36 4.87
N SER A 459 6.43 -5.41 4.50
CA SER A 459 6.02 -6.51 5.38
C SER A 459 6.07 -7.84 4.63
N SER A 460 5.88 -8.93 5.36
CA SER A 460 5.91 -10.26 4.75
C SER A 460 4.75 -10.50 3.79
N ALA A 461 4.98 -11.44 2.86
CA ALA A 461 3.97 -11.88 1.92
C ALA A 461 2.73 -12.42 2.64
N GLU A 462 2.89 -13.09 3.78
CA GLU A 462 1.78 -13.62 4.58
C GLU A 462 0.81 -12.52 5.02
N ILE A 463 1.33 -11.35 5.44
CA ILE A 463 0.49 -10.23 5.91
C ILE A 463 -0.17 -9.54 4.72
N MET A 464 0.60 -9.32 3.65
CA MET A 464 0.10 -8.68 2.43
C MET A 464 -0.99 -9.53 1.77
N PHE A 465 -0.78 -10.84 1.66
CA PHE A 465 -1.64 -11.75 0.90
C PHE A 465 -2.63 -12.58 1.73
N GLY A 466 -2.40 -12.77 3.02
CA GLY A 466 -3.22 -13.66 3.85
C GLY A 466 -4.68 -13.22 3.99
N GLY A 467 -4.95 -11.91 3.94
CA GLY A 467 -6.30 -11.34 4.12
C GLY A 467 -7.01 -10.91 2.84
N ILE A 468 -6.38 -11.05 1.66
CA ILE A 468 -6.86 -10.44 0.40
C ILE A 468 -8.24 -10.94 0.04
N LEU A 469 -8.36 -12.26 -0.05
CA LEU A 469 -9.55 -12.90 -0.58
C LEU A 469 -10.74 -12.63 0.34
N GLN A 470 -10.50 -12.66 1.66
CA GLN A 470 -11.52 -12.39 2.66
C GLN A 470 -12.02 -10.94 2.58
N ASN A 471 -11.12 -9.96 2.47
CA ASN A 471 -11.49 -8.55 2.37
C ASN A 471 -12.23 -8.23 1.05
N LEU A 472 -11.71 -8.72 -0.08
CA LEU A 472 -12.33 -8.50 -1.40
C LEU A 472 -13.70 -9.18 -1.51
N LEU A 473 -13.83 -10.42 -1.04
CA LEU A 473 -15.11 -11.14 -1.06
C LEU A 473 -16.12 -10.50 -0.11
N LEU A 474 -15.72 -10.13 1.11
CA LEU A 474 -16.61 -9.47 2.06
C LEU A 474 -17.10 -8.12 1.50
N GLY A 475 -16.19 -7.27 1.02
CA GLY A 475 -16.53 -5.99 0.40
C GLY A 475 -17.44 -6.16 -0.82
N TYR A 476 -17.18 -7.17 -1.65
CA TYR A 476 -18.04 -7.52 -2.77
C TYR A 476 -19.46 -7.89 -2.29
N VAL A 477 -19.58 -8.83 -1.36
CA VAL A 477 -20.86 -9.33 -0.83
C VAL A 477 -21.66 -8.21 -0.18
N LEU A 478 -21.02 -7.37 0.64
CA LEU A 478 -21.69 -6.25 1.31
C LEU A 478 -22.25 -5.22 0.31
N LEU A 479 -21.55 -4.99 -0.81
CA LEU A 479 -22.02 -4.07 -1.84
C LEU A 479 -23.02 -4.68 -2.84
N LEU A 480 -23.27 -6.00 -2.81
CA LEU A 480 -24.27 -6.62 -3.69
C LEU A 480 -25.67 -6.03 -3.50
N TRP A 481 -26.03 -5.67 -2.27
CA TRP A 481 -27.32 -5.01 -2.00
C TRP A 481 -27.38 -3.59 -2.57
N ALA A 482 -26.25 -2.86 -2.54
CA ALA A 482 -26.13 -1.50 -3.08
C ALA A 482 -26.05 -1.45 -4.62
N ARG A 483 -25.85 -2.59 -5.27
CA ARG A 483 -25.75 -2.74 -6.72
C ARG A 483 -27.07 -2.41 -7.44
N GLU A 484 -26.97 -1.75 -8.59
CA GLU A 484 -28.05 -1.66 -9.57
C GLU A 484 -28.31 -3.04 -10.18
N LYS A 485 -29.53 -3.55 -10.04
CA LYS A 485 -29.94 -4.77 -10.75
C LYS A 485 -29.82 -4.51 -12.26
N PRO A 486 -29.22 -5.43 -13.05
CA PRO A 486 -29.21 -5.29 -14.49
C PRO A 486 -30.65 -5.11 -14.96
N LYS A 487 -30.90 -4.10 -15.81
CA LYS A 487 -32.19 -4.01 -16.51
C LYS A 487 -32.34 -5.33 -17.24
N ARG A 488 -33.31 -6.17 -16.83
CA ARG A 488 -33.74 -7.31 -17.65
C ARG A 488 -34.00 -6.69 -19.02
N ALA A 489 -33.21 -7.08 -20.02
CA ALA A 489 -33.58 -6.78 -21.39
C ALA A 489 -35.01 -7.29 -21.52
N LYS A 490 -35.96 -6.38 -21.78
CA LYS A 490 -37.25 -6.81 -22.29
C LYS A 490 -36.87 -7.63 -23.51
N LEU A 491 -36.96 -8.95 -23.42
CA LEU A 491 -37.09 -9.76 -24.63
C LEU A 491 -38.34 -9.19 -25.28
N GLY A 492 -38.14 -8.27 -26.22
CA GLY A 492 -39.19 -7.90 -27.14
C GLY A 492 -39.64 -9.22 -27.75
N HIS A 493 -40.93 -9.50 -27.63
CA HIS A 493 -41.59 -10.57 -28.33
C HIS A 493 -41.08 -10.55 -29.78
N LEU A 494 -40.21 -11.51 -30.12
CA LEU A 494 -39.94 -11.84 -31.51
C LEU A 494 -41.29 -12.33 -32.05
N PRO A 495 -41.91 -11.64 -33.03
CA PRO A 495 -43.09 -12.20 -33.67
C PRO A 495 -42.68 -13.54 -34.27
N LEU A 496 -43.40 -14.60 -33.90
CA LEU A 496 -43.28 -15.90 -34.52
C LEU A 496 -43.46 -15.72 -36.04
N PRO A 497 -42.62 -16.35 -36.89
CA PRO A 497 -42.86 -16.32 -38.32
C PRO A 497 -44.20 -17.00 -38.57
N LEU A 498 -45.13 -16.24 -39.16
CA LEU A 498 -46.39 -16.76 -39.67
C LEU A 498 -46.07 -17.92 -40.63
N GLU A 499 -46.73 -19.06 -40.39
CA GLU A 499 -46.82 -20.17 -41.33
C GLU A 499 -47.18 -19.63 -42.71
N GLN A 500 -46.27 -19.76 -43.68
CA GLN A 500 -46.65 -19.69 -45.07
C GLN A 500 -47.33 -21.01 -45.43
N ARG A 501 -48.67 -21.02 -45.33
CA ARG A 501 -49.51 -21.87 -46.17
C ARG A 501 -49.43 -21.34 -47.59
N THR A 502 -48.85 -22.09 -48.51
CA THR A 502 -49.45 -22.48 -49.80
C THR A 502 -48.56 -23.46 -50.53
#